data_AF-A0A364VA29-F1
#
_entry.id   AF-A0A364VA29-F1
#
_cell.length_a   1.000
_cell.length_b   1.000
_cell.length_c   1.000
_cell.angle_alpha   90.00
_cell.angle_beta   90.00
_cell.angle_gamma   90.00
#
_symmetry.space_group_name_H-M   'P 1'
#
loop_
_entity.id
_entity.type
_entity.pdbx_description
1 polymer ?
#
loop_
_entity_poly.entity_id
_entity_poly.type
_entity_poly.pdbx_seq_one_letter_code
_entity_poly.pdbx_strand_id
1 'polypeptide(L)'
;MNTVEGAMVLSALTVTTGLLVSGVATLATAASARTLARDGARAAALGGDAGRWVTQRRADARVEVSQQETLKGSGLQTISVRVTLPAPLADVSANTEIVAEPPVEGEGP
;
A
#
# COMPACT_ATOMS: atom_id res chain seq x y z
N MET A 1 27.32 -26.36 -31.54
CA MET A 1 26.39 -25.28 -31.18
C MET A 1 26.28 -24.35 -32.36
N ASN A 2 25.08 -24.16 -32.89
CA ASN A 2 24.87 -23.20 -33.98
C ASN A 2 24.55 -21.80 -33.41
N THR A 3 24.67 -20.77 -34.23
CA THR A 3 24.40 -19.36 -33.84
C THR A 3 22.95 -19.12 -33.36
N VAL A 4 22.00 -19.93 -33.82
CA VAL A 4 20.57 -19.86 -33.43
C VAL A 4 20.36 -20.32 -31.99
N GLU A 5 21.00 -21.43 -31.58
CA GLU A 5 20.97 -21.92 -30.21
C GLU A 5 21.55 -20.89 -29.24
N GLY A 6 22.65 -20.23 -29.62
CA GLY A 6 23.26 -19.15 -28.82
C GLY A 6 22.33 -17.94 -28.66
N ALA A 7 21.67 -17.51 -29.74
CA ALA A 7 20.71 -16.40 -29.70
C ALA A 7 19.46 -16.73 -28.85
N MET A 8 18.97 -17.96 -28.92
CA MET A 8 17.84 -18.42 -28.10
C MET A 8 18.19 -18.43 -26.61
N VAL A 9 19.37 -18.96 -26.25
CA VAL A 9 19.83 -18.97 -24.84
C VAL A 9 20.00 -17.56 -24.30
N LEU A 10 20.60 -16.65 -25.07
CA LEU A 10 20.77 -15.26 -24.65
C LEU A 10 19.43 -14.54 -24.44
N SER A 11 18.47 -14.76 -25.35
CA SER A 11 17.13 -14.19 -25.24
C SER A 11 16.40 -14.73 -24.01
N ALA A 12 16.47 -16.04 -23.79
CA ALA A 12 15.88 -16.69 -22.61
C ALA A 12 16.49 -16.18 -21.31
N LEU A 13 17.82 -16.02 -21.26
CA LEU A 13 18.52 -15.45 -20.11
C LEU A 13 18.05 -14.01 -19.84
N THR A 14 17.97 -13.18 -20.89
CA THR A 14 17.55 -11.78 -20.79
C THR A 14 16.13 -11.66 -20.22
N VAL A 15 15.19 -12.47 -20.74
CA VAL A 15 13.81 -12.51 -20.22
C VAL A 15 13.79 -12.96 -18.76
N THR A 16 14.54 -14.01 -18.44
CA THR A 16 14.59 -14.55 -17.06
C THR A 16 15.15 -13.53 -16.08
N THR A 17 16.26 -12.88 -16.42
CA THR A 17 16.85 -11.82 -15.59
C THR A 17 15.90 -10.64 -15.46
N GLY A 18 15.25 -10.22 -16.54
CA GLY A 18 14.26 -9.14 -16.51
C GLY A 18 13.08 -9.45 -15.58
N LEU A 19 12.55 -10.67 -15.63
CA LEU A 19 11.46 -11.10 -14.75
C LEU A 19 11.91 -11.19 -13.29
N LEU A 20 13.12 -11.66 -13.01
CA LEU A 20 13.65 -11.72 -11.64
C LEU A 20 13.78 -10.32 -11.03
N VAL A 21 14.39 -9.38 -11.76
CA VAL A 21 14.55 -7.99 -11.29
C VAL A 21 13.18 -7.34 -11.07
N SER A 22 12.27 -7.52 -12.02
CA SER A 22 10.89 -7.01 -11.95
C SER A 22 10.11 -7.59 -10.76
N GLY A 23 10.30 -8.88 -10.48
CA GLY A 23 9.71 -9.57 -9.33
C GLY A 23 10.19 -9.01 -8.00
N VAL A 24 11.50 -8.83 -7.83
CA VAL A 24 12.08 -8.24 -6.62
C VAL A 24 11.59 -6.80 -6.41
N ALA A 25 11.57 -5.99 -7.47
CA ALA A 25 11.06 -4.63 -7.41
C ALA A 25 9.56 -4.56 -7.05
N THR A 26 8.77 -5.51 -7.58
CA THR A 26 7.34 -5.63 -7.24
C THR A 26 7.15 -5.98 -5.76
N LEU A 27 7.95 -6.90 -5.21
CA LEU A 27 7.91 -7.26 -3.79
C LEU A 27 8.34 -6.09 -2.88
N ALA A 28 9.38 -5.35 -3.27
CA ALA A 28 9.80 -4.16 -2.54
C ALA A 28 8.68 -3.09 -2.53
N THR A 29 8.00 -2.92 -3.66
CA THR A 29 6.84 -2.02 -3.76
C THR A 29 5.69 -2.49 -2.86
N ALA A 30 5.41 -3.79 -2.82
CA ALA A 30 4.38 -4.36 -1.94
C ALA A 30 4.70 -4.14 -0.45
N ALA A 31 5.97 -4.27 -0.05
CA ALA A 31 6.40 -3.96 1.31
C ALA A 31 6.19 -2.47 1.64
N SER A 32 6.54 -1.58 0.71
CA SER A 32 6.33 -0.14 0.88
C SER A 32 4.84 0.23 1.00
N ALA A 33 3.97 -0.40 0.20
CA ALA A 33 2.51 -0.21 0.29
C ALA A 33 1.98 -0.59 1.67
N ARG A 34 2.47 -1.71 2.25
CA ARG A 34 2.06 -2.16 3.60
C ARG A 34 2.47 -1.17 4.69
N THR A 35 3.69 -0.65 4.61
CA THR A 35 4.17 0.35 5.57
C THR A 35 3.37 1.65 5.45
N LEU A 36 3.14 2.14 4.21
CA LEU A 36 2.32 3.33 3.98
C LEU A 36 0.87 3.16 4.44
N ALA A 37 0.26 1.99 4.21
CA ALA A 37 -1.09 1.70 4.70
C ALA A 37 -1.15 1.72 6.23
N ARG A 38 -0.17 1.12 6.92
CA ARG A 38 -0.09 1.14 8.38
C ARG A 38 0.10 2.54 8.95
N ASP A 39 1.06 3.27 8.40
CA ASP A 39 1.38 4.61 8.90
C ASP A 39 0.26 5.61 8.57
N GLY A 40 -0.35 5.49 7.39
CA GLY A 40 -1.54 6.25 7.01
C GLY A 40 -2.72 5.94 7.95
N ALA A 41 -2.95 4.67 8.28
CA ALA A 41 -4.03 4.30 9.20
C ALA A 41 -3.77 4.80 10.63
N ARG A 42 -2.52 4.80 11.10
CA ARG A 42 -2.13 5.45 12.36
C ARG A 42 -2.36 6.96 12.32
N ALA A 43 -2.00 7.62 11.22
CA ALA A 43 -2.24 9.04 11.06
C ALA A 43 -3.74 9.37 11.08
N ALA A 44 -4.58 8.55 10.44
CA ALA A 44 -6.04 8.70 10.50
C ALA A 44 -6.61 8.47 11.90
N ALA A 45 -6.10 7.49 12.64
CA ALA A 45 -6.53 7.25 14.01
C ALA A 45 -6.20 8.40 14.97
N LEU A 46 -5.21 9.23 14.64
CA LEU A 46 -4.88 10.47 15.37
C LEU A 46 -5.67 11.69 14.88
N GLY A 47 -6.68 11.51 14.01
CA GLY A 47 -7.48 12.60 13.44
C GLY A 47 -6.88 13.28 12.21
N GLY A 48 -5.81 12.71 11.63
CA GLY A 48 -5.18 13.23 10.42
C GLY A 48 -5.81 12.73 9.11
N ASP A 49 -5.52 13.41 8.01
CA ASP A 49 -5.91 12.97 6.66
C ASP A 49 -4.90 11.94 6.11
N ALA A 50 -5.26 10.65 6.18
CA ALA A 50 -4.43 9.55 5.67
C ALA A 50 -4.15 9.67 4.17
N GLY A 51 -5.12 10.15 3.38
CA GLY A 51 -4.96 10.32 1.93
C GLY A 51 -3.86 11.34 1.62
N ARG A 52 -3.90 12.50 2.28
CA ARG A 52 -2.82 13.50 2.18
C ARG A 52 -1.49 12.99 2.72
N TRP A 53 -1.49 12.30 3.86
CA TRP A 53 -0.25 11.80 4.48
C TRP A 53 0.51 10.83 3.56
N VAL A 54 -0.21 9.94 2.90
CA VAL A 54 0.35 8.95 1.96
C VAL A 54 0.77 9.62 0.66
N THR A 55 -0.06 10.49 0.07
CA THR A 55 0.25 11.15 -1.22
C THR A 55 1.43 12.13 -1.12
N GLN A 56 1.67 12.75 0.03
CA GLN A 56 2.88 13.55 0.28
C GLN A 56 4.17 12.73 0.23
N ARG A 57 4.11 11.45 0.62
CA ARG A 57 5.26 10.54 0.62
C ARG A 57 5.42 9.79 -0.69
N ARG A 58 4.30 9.51 -1.36
CA ARG A 58 4.28 8.81 -2.64
C ARG A 58 3.17 9.38 -3.51
N ALA A 59 3.53 10.29 -4.40
CA ALA A 59 2.59 11.05 -5.23
C ALA A 59 1.80 10.19 -6.23
N ASP A 60 2.31 9.01 -6.59
CA ASP A 60 1.69 8.05 -7.50
C ASP A 60 0.84 6.98 -6.77
N ALA A 61 0.70 7.08 -5.43
CA ALA A 61 -0.15 6.19 -4.67
C ALA A 61 -1.63 6.53 -4.86
N ARG A 62 -2.46 5.51 -5.07
CA ARG A 62 -3.92 5.61 -4.95
C ARG A 62 -4.32 5.17 -3.54
N VAL A 63 -5.15 5.96 -2.88
CA VAL A 63 -5.52 5.74 -1.48
C VAL A 63 -7.02 5.70 -1.36
N GLU A 64 -7.53 4.64 -0.73
CA GLU A 64 -8.93 4.49 -0.35
C GLU A 64 -9.00 4.42 1.17
N VAL A 65 -9.74 5.34 1.78
CA VAL A 65 -9.95 5.39 3.23
C VAL A 65 -11.42 5.12 3.47
N SER A 66 -11.73 4.13 4.30
CA SER A 66 -13.08 3.83 4.77
C SER A 66 -13.10 3.92 6.29
N GLN A 67 -14.10 4.60 6.83
CA GLN A 67 -14.34 4.67 8.26
C GLN A 67 -15.71 4.05 8.54
N GLN A 68 -15.73 3.05 9.41
CA GLN A 68 -16.94 2.34 9.77
C GLN A 68 -17.02 2.22 11.28
N GLU A 69 -18.15 2.58 11.86
CA GLU A 69 -18.41 2.37 13.28
C GLU A 69 -18.38 0.86 13.58
N THR A 70 -17.49 0.43 14.49
CA THR A 70 -17.24 -0.99 14.75
C THR A 70 -18.45 -1.64 15.44
N LEU A 71 -19.09 -0.89 16.34
CA LEU A 71 -20.27 -1.30 17.09
C LEU A 71 -21.17 -0.07 17.24
N LYS A 72 -22.41 -0.15 16.73
CA LYS A 72 -23.37 0.95 16.84
C LYS A 72 -23.53 1.40 18.29
N GLY A 73 -23.18 2.66 18.56
CA GLY A 73 -23.32 3.30 19.87
C GLY A 73 -22.15 3.08 20.84
N SER A 74 -21.05 2.45 20.42
CA SER A 74 -19.83 2.34 21.26
C SER A 74 -18.87 3.52 21.12
N GLY A 75 -19.07 4.36 20.09
CA GLY A 75 -18.14 5.43 19.73
C GLY A 75 -16.83 4.93 19.07
N LEU A 76 -16.60 3.61 19.01
CA LEU A 76 -15.41 3.03 18.38
C LEU A 76 -15.55 3.03 16.86
N GLN A 77 -14.49 3.49 16.19
CA GLN A 77 -14.45 3.55 14.73
C GLN A 77 -13.34 2.65 14.19
N THR A 78 -13.68 1.74 13.28
CA THR A 78 -12.70 1.03 12.47
C THR A 78 -12.34 1.89 11.27
N ILE A 79 -11.06 2.23 11.16
CA ILE A 79 -10.49 2.92 10.01
C ILE A 79 -9.73 1.90 9.16
N SER A 80 -10.15 1.77 7.92
CA SER A 80 -9.53 0.94 6.89
C SER A 80 -8.82 1.84 5.88
N VAL A 81 -7.53 1.62 5.68
CA VAL A 81 -6.71 2.34 4.70
C VAL A 81 -6.12 1.34 3.72
N ARG A 82 -6.54 1.46 2.46
CA ARG A 82 -5.98 0.72 1.33
C ARG A 82 -5.08 1.66 0.53
N VAL A 83 -3.83 1.24 0.34
CA VAL A 83 -2.85 1.93 -0.50
C VAL A 83 -2.52 1.05 -1.68
N THR A 84 -2.70 1.58 -2.88
CA THR A 84 -2.38 0.91 -4.15
C THR A 84 -1.26 1.66 -4.85
N LEU A 85 -0.20 0.93 -5.20
CA LEU A 85 1.01 1.45 -5.81
C LEU A 85 1.25 0.77 -7.16
N PRO A 86 1.57 1.51 -8.25
CA PRO A 86 2.11 0.90 -9.45
C PRO A 86 3.43 0.19 -9.17
N ALA A 87 3.58 -1.02 -9.72
CA ALA A 87 4.82 -1.79 -9.67
C ALA A 87 5.11 -2.46 -11.02
N PRO A 88 6.37 -2.92 -11.26
CA PRO A 88 6.81 -3.36 -12.59
C PRO A 88 6.05 -4.54 -13.22
N LEU A 89 5.54 -5.48 -12.41
CA LEU A 89 4.75 -6.62 -12.93
C LEU A 89 3.24 -6.39 -12.88
N ALA A 90 2.77 -5.73 -11.82
CA ALA A 90 1.36 -5.45 -11.58
C ALA A 90 1.22 -4.39 -10.47
N ASP A 91 0.09 -3.70 -10.46
CA ASP A 91 -0.27 -2.84 -9.33
C ASP A 91 -0.37 -3.67 -8.04
N VAL A 92 0.16 -3.14 -6.94
CA VAL A 92 0.14 -3.81 -5.63
C VAL A 92 -0.69 -3.00 -4.65
N SER A 93 -1.64 -3.67 -4.01
CA SER A 93 -2.48 -3.06 -2.96
C SER A 93 -2.18 -3.65 -1.60
N ALA A 94 -2.08 -2.81 -0.58
CA ALA A 94 -2.03 -3.22 0.81
C ALA A 94 -3.18 -2.57 1.58
N ASN A 95 -3.86 -3.36 2.41
CA ASN A 95 -4.92 -2.89 3.30
C ASN A 95 -4.44 -2.96 4.75
N THR A 96 -4.80 -1.97 5.56
CA THR A 96 -4.62 -2.00 7.02
C THR A 96 -5.85 -1.46 7.70
N GLU A 97 -6.25 -2.13 8.77
CA GLU A 97 -7.39 -1.76 9.60
C GLU A 97 -6.92 -1.51 11.03
N ILE A 98 -7.47 -0.45 11.64
CA ILE A 98 -7.20 -0.02 13.01
C ILE A 98 -8.52 0.41 13.65
N VAL A 99 -8.73 0.01 14.90
CA VAL A 99 -9.81 0.52 15.73
C VAL A 99 -9.29 1.78 16.43
N ALA A 100 -9.91 2.92 16.13
CA ALA A 100 -9.67 4.19 16.78
C ALA A 100 -10.64 4.38 17.96
N GLU A 101 -10.12 5.00 19.02
CA GLU A 101 -10.91 5.40 20.17
C GLU A 101 -11.87 6.55 19.79
N PRO A 102 -13.09 6.60 20.35
CA PRO A 102 -13.98 7.75 20.14
C PRO A 102 -13.27 9.07 20.47
N PRO A 103 -13.52 10.13 19.69
CA PRO A 103 -13.14 11.47 20.12
C PRO A 103 -13.80 11.77 21.47
N VAL A 104 -13.02 12.27 22.43
CA VAL A 104 -13.52 12.62 23.75
C VAL A 104 -14.54 13.76 23.59
N GLU A 105 -15.83 13.45 23.65
CA GLU A 105 -16.88 14.46 23.78
C GLU A 105 -16.79 15.07 25.18
N GLY A 106 -15.98 16.12 25.34
CA GLY A 106 -15.82 16.72 26.67
C GLY A 106 -14.70 17.74 26.82
N GLU A 107 -14.59 18.71 25.92
CA GLU A 107 -13.93 19.98 26.25
C GLU A 107 -14.65 21.11 25.50
N GLY A 108 -15.80 21.51 26.04
CA GLY A 108 -16.36 22.83 25.77
C GLY A 108 -15.54 23.89 26.53
N PRO A 109 -15.46 25.13 26.03
CA PRO A 109 -14.90 26.25 26.78
C PRO A 109 -15.71 26.58 28.04
#